data_AF-A0A6B1AM41-F1
#
_entry.id   AF-A0A6B1AM41-F1
#
_cell.length_a   1.000
_cell.length_b   1.000
_cell.length_c   1.000
_cell.angle_alpha   90.00
_cell.angle_beta   90.00
_cell.angle_gamma   90.00
#
_symmetry.space_group_name_H-M   'P 1'
#
loop_
_entity.id
_entity.type
_entity.pdbx_description
1 polymer ?
#
loop_
_entity_poly.entity_id
_entity_poly.type
_entity_poly.pdbx_seq_one_letter_code
_entity_poly.pdbx_strand_id
1 'polypeptide(L)'
;MPISWYPGHMHKARRELGSLLRGARIVIEVLDARVPAASSNPLLASMRGNLPLIRVLNKCDLADDSLTAAWQTHFAGLQDGACLSNGRDLPLDRNRLLEQIRHLAGASPGGKAGKPGRIAIVGIPNVGKSSLMNWCIDRKLARTGNTPSVTREQQFTRFAGDWTMVDTPGMLRPKLEDQHAAFLMASIGSIGAAAADTMEVAGFLAGLLLERHRERLEDRYGLETSDATPGKLFDRIAVSRGALKKAGLADPEKAAEILLNDFRAARLGKITLEYPPNPESGQA
;
A
#
# COMPACT_ATOMS: atom_id res chain seq x y z
N MET A 1 -12.08 -14.86 11.72
CA MET A 1 -12.84 -13.78 12.39
C MET A 1 -12.75 -12.52 11.53
N PRO A 2 -13.72 -11.60 11.56
CA PRO A 2 -13.60 -10.36 10.82
C PRO A 2 -12.46 -9.49 11.39
N ILE A 3 -11.62 -8.95 10.53
CA ILE A 3 -10.63 -7.93 10.88
C ILE A 3 -11.41 -6.67 11.27
N SER A 4 -11.36 -6.33 12.56
CA SER A 4 -12.03 -5.15 13.11
C SER A 4 -10.98 -4.12 13.50
N TRP A 5 -10.99 -2.98 12.82
CA TRP A 5 -10.17 -1.83 13.19
C TRP A 5 -11.02 -0.81 13.94
N TYR A 6 -10.55 -0.38 15.12
CA TYR A 6 -11.36 0.34 16.10
C TYR A 6 -12.04 1.63 15.56
N PRO A 7 -13.35 1.82 15.83
CA PRO A 7 -14.17 2.91 15.26
C PRO A 7 -13.84 4.32 15.76
N GLY A 8 -13.17 4.49 16.90
CA GLY A 8 -12.77 5.81 17.43
C GLY A 8 -11.80 6.59 16.52
N HIS A 9 -11.09 5.89 15.62
CA HIS A 9 -10.20 6.51 14.64
C HIS A 9 -10.93 7.09 13.42
N MET A 10 -12.20 6.74 13.16
CA MET A 10 -12.92 7.18 11.95
C MET A 10 -13.22 8.69 11.95
N HIS A 11 -13.78 9.21 13.04
CA HIS A 11 -14.07 10.64 13.17
C HIS A 11 -12.78 11.47 13.18
N LYS A 12 -11.74 10.94 13.83
CA LYS A 12 -10.40 11.54 13.83
C LYS A 12 -9.82 11.57 12.42
N ALA A 13 -9.85 10.46 11.70
CA ALA A 13 -9.35 10.37 10.32
C ALA A 13 -10.13 11.29 9.38
N ARG A 14 -11.46 11.31 9.43
CA ARG A 14 -12.25 12.23 8.60
C ARG A 14 -11.91 13.70 8.87
N ARG A 15 -11.77 14.08 10.14
CA ARG A 15 -11.39 15.44 10.54
C ARG A 15 -9.98 15.80 10.09
N GLU A 16 -9.02 14.91 10.29
CA GLU A 16 -7.62 15.09 9.87
C GLU A 16 -7.50 15.22 8.35
N LEU A 17 -8.19 14.36 7.60
CA LEU A 17 -8.21 14.41 6.13
C LEU A 17 -8.86 15.71 5.65
N GLY A 18 -10.00 16.11 6.23
CA GLY A 18 -10.64 17.38 5.90
C GLY A 18 -9.76 18.61 6.19
N SER A 19 -8.98 18.57 7.28
CA SER A 19 -8.00 19.62 7.60
C SER A 19 -6.84 19.64 6.62
N LEU A 20 -6.36 18.48 6.17
CA LEU A 20 -5.26 18.35 5.22
C LEU A 20 -5.64 18.86 3.83
N LEU A 21 -6.83 18.48 3.36
CA LEU A 21 -7.35 18.89 2.06
C LEU A 21 -7.64 20.40 2.02
N ARG A 22 -7.93 21.01 3.19
CA ARG A 22 -8.14 22.45 3.30
C ARG A 22 -6.86 23.23 2.98
N GLY A 23 -6.86 23.91 1.84
CA GLY A 23 -5.71 24.69 1.37
C GLY A 23 -4.67 23.87 0.62
N ALA A 24 -4.89 22.56 0.42
CA ALA A 24 -4.16 21.79 -0.57
C ALA A 24 -4.53 22.27 -1.98
N ARG A 25 -3.55 22.28 -2.88
CA ARG A 25 -3.77 22.51 -4.32
C ARG A 25 -3.79 21.20 -5.10
N ILE A 26 -3.21 20.15 -4.54
CA ILE A 26 -3.10 18.83 -5.15
C ILE A 26 -2.93 17.78 -4.04
N VAL A 27 -3.38 16.56 -4.32
CA VAL A 27 -3.22 15.40 -3.45
C VAL A 27 -2.27 14.40 -4.12
N ILE A 28 -1.34 13.84 -3.35
CA ILE A 28 -0.59 12.64 -3.71
C ILE A 28 -1.09 11.50 -2.81
N GLU A 29 -1.74 10.50 -3.42
CA GLU A 29 -2.13 9.27 -2.74
C GLU A 29 -1.05 8.20 -2.94
N VAL A 30 -0.44 7.77 -1.84
CA VAL A 30 0.58 6.72 -1.83
C VAL A 30 -0.09 5.38 -1.60
N LEU A 31 0.06 4.48 -2.57
CA LEU A 31 -0.48 3.13 -2.60
C LEU A 31 0.65 2.11 -2.48
N ASP A 32 0.31 0.86 -2.11
CA ASP A 32 1.26 -0.26 -2.18
C ASP A 32 1.02 -1.01 -3.50
N ALA A 33 2.05 -1.11 -4.35
CA ALA A 33 1.94 -1.68 -5.68
C ALA A 33 1.51 -3.17 -5.67
N ARG A 34 1.66 -3.87 -4.54
CA ARG A 34 1.24 -5.27 -4.40
C ARG A 34 -0.28 -5.42 -4.21
N VAL A 35 -0.94 -4.37 -3.71
CA VAL A 35 -2.39 -4.30 -3.49
C VAL A 35 -2.93 -2.89 -3.80
N PRO A 36 -2.90 -2.46 -5.07
CA PRO A 36 -3.20 -1.07 -5.41
C PRO A 36 -4.66 -0.67 -5.14
N ALA A 37 -5.61 -1.55 -5.41
CA ALA A 37 -7.03 -1.32 -5.17
C ALA A 37 -7.32 -1.31 -3.68
N ALA A 38 -6.86 -2.31 -2.91
CA ALA A 38 -7.08 -2.44 -1.48
C ALA A 38 -6.27 -1.44 -0.62
N SER A 39 -5.24 -0.79 -1.16
CA SER A 39 -4.52 0.29 -0.46
C SER A 39 -5.05 1.72 -0.68
N SER A 40 -5.95 1.93 -1.65
CA SER A 40 -6.57 3.25 -1.98
C SER A 40 -7.70 3.70 -1.06
N ASN A 41 -7.65 4.86 -0.40
CA ASN A 41 -8.66 5.21 0.59
C ASN A 41 -9.99 5.72 -0.03
N PRO A 42 -11.15 5.03 0.10
CA PRO A 42 -12.42 5.50 -0.46
C PRO A 42 -12.89 6.83 0.14
N LEU A 43 -12.48 7.13 1.38
CA LEU A 43 -12.80 8.41 2.00
C LEU A 43 -12.13 9.58 1.28
N LEU A 44 -10.93 9.38 0.72
CA LEU A 44 -10.27 10.41 -0.08
C LEU A 44 -11.08 10.73 -1.33
N ALA A 45 -11.56 9.71 -2.04
CA ALA A 45 -12.35 9.88 -3.25
C ALA A 45 -13.60 10.74 -2.99
N SER A 46 -14.28 10.52 -1.87
CA SER A 46 -15.47 11.30 -1.47
C SER A 46 -15.17 12.69 -0.90
N MET A 47 -13.98 12.92 -0.32
CA MET A 47 -13.65 14.18 0.36
C MET A 47 -12.80 15.16 -0.46
N ARG A 48 -12.04 14.69 -1.45
CA ARG A 48 -11.13 15.54 -2.23
C ARG A 48 -11.85 16.55 -3.13
N GLY A 49 -13.11 16.32 -3.47
CA GLY A 49 -13.84 17.11 -4.46
C GLY A 49 -13.08 17.13 -5.80
N ASN A 50 -12.82 18.33 -6.32
CA ASN A 50 -12.12 18.53 -7.60
C ASN A 50 -10.60 18.76 -7.42
N LEU A 51 -10.03 18.49 -6.24
CA LEU A 51 -8.58 18.59 -6.06
C LEU A 51 -7.91 17.54 -6.96
N PRO A 52 -6.93 17.93 -7.80
CA PRO A 52 -6.22 16.97 -8.64
C PRO A 52 -5.52 15.90 -7.80
N LEU A 53 -5.38 14.71 -8.37
CA LEU A 53 -4.88 13.54 -7.66
C LEU A 53 -3.77 12.86 -8.45
N ILE A 54 -2.60 12.74 -7.84
CA ILE A 54 -1.52 11.87 -8.33
C ILE A 54 -1.49 10.63 -7.45
N ARG A 55 -1.62 9.45 -8.04
CA ARG A 55 -1.38 8.18 -7.36
C ARG A 55 0.06 7.76 -7.54
N VAL A 56 0.69 7.29 -6.47
CA VAL A 56 2.03 6.72 -6.49
C VAL A 56 1.94 5.26 -6.06
N LEU A 57 2.15 4.34 -7.00
CA LEU A 57 2.32 2.91 -6.72
C LEU A 57 3.71 2.70 -6.10
N ASN A 58 3.75 2.73 -4.77
CA ASN A 58 4.98 2.60 -4.01
C ASN A 58 5.34 1.12 -3.79
N LYS A 59 6.63 0.87 -3.51
CA LYS A 59 7.21 -0.47 -3.36
C LYS A 59 7.03 -1.34 -4.62
N CYS A 60 7.13 -0.74 -5.81
CA CYS A 60 7.05 -1.51 -7.05
C CYS A 60 8.21 -2.51 -7.20
N ASP A 61 9.31 -2.34 -6.47
CA ASP A 61 10.39 -3.33 -6.36
C ASP A 61 9.94 -4.66 -5.73
N LEU A 62 8.81 -4.70 -5.03
CA LEU A 62 8.22 -5.89 -4.42
C LEU A 62 7.00 -6.43 -5.19
N ALA A 63 6.54 -5.72 -6.22
CA ALA A 63 5.29 -5.98 -6.94
C ALA A 63 5.58 -6.42 -8.37
N ASP A 64 4.67 -7.20 -8.97
CA ASP A 64 4.84 -7.65 -10.35
C ASP A 64 4.94 -6.44 -11.31
N ASP A 65 5.97 -6.42 -12.16
CA ASP A 65 6.27 -5.27 -13.01
C ASP A 65 5.18 -5.06 -14.08
N SER A 66 4.62 -6.15 -14.63
CA SER A 66 3.57 -6.09 -15.66
C SER A 66 2.23 -5.63 -15.08
N LEU A 67 1.86 -6.14 -13.91
CA LEU A 67 0.65 -5.71 -13.22
C LEU A 67 0.80 -4.29 -12.67
N THR A 68 1.99 -3.89 -12.22
CA THR A 68 2.26 -2.50 -11.85
C THR A 68 1.98 -1.57 -13.03
N ALA A 69 2.50 -1.88 -14.22
CA ALA A 69 2.24 -1.09 -15.42
C ALA A 69 0.75 -1.07 -15.79
N ALA A 70 0.05 -2.20 -15.69
CA ALA A 70 -1.39 -2.28 -15.94
C ALA A 70 -2.21 -1.41 -14.96
N TRP A 71 -1.87 -1.42 -13.68
CA TRP A 71 -2.47 -0.56 -12.66
C TRP A 71 -2.16 0.92 -12.88
N GLN A 72 -0.94 1.26 -13.34
CA GLN A 72 -0.61 2.65 -13.71
C GLN A 72 -1.52 3.14 -14.83
N THR A 73 -1.70 2.35 -15.89
CA THR A 73 -2.60 2.67 -17.01
C THR A 73 -4.04 2.82 -16.52
N HIS A 74 -4.54 1.89 -15.71
CA HIS A 74 -5.89 1.95 -15.16
C HIS A 74 -6.11 3.24 -14.36
N PHE A 75 -5.23 3.56 -13.41
CA PHE A 75 -5.39 4.75 -12.58
C PHE A 75 -5.16 6.08 -13.31
N ALA A 76 -4.30 6.09 -14.33
CA ALA A 76 -4.11 7.26 -15.19
C ALA A 76 -5.31 7.50 -16.11
N GLY A 77 -6.10 6.46 -16.42
CA GLY A 77 -7.34 6.58 -17.18
C GLY A 77 -8.53 7.10 -16.37
N LEU A 78 -8.45 7.12 -15.04
CA LEU A 78 -9.49 7.70 -14.19
C LEU A 78 -9.47 9.24 -14.24
N GLN A 79 -10.61 9.89 -14.00
CA GLN A 79 -10.74 11.34 -14.03
C GLN A 79 -9.72 12.04 -13.11
N ASP A 80 -9.03 13.05 -13.65
CA ASP A 80 -7.92 13.79 -13.01
C ASP A 80 -6.76 12.89 -12.53
N GLY A 81 -6.62 11.71 -13.13
CA GLY A 81 -5.67 10.67 -12.73
C GLY A 81 -4.30 10.84 -13.38
N ALA A 82 -3.28 11.08 -12.57
CA ALA A 82 -1.91 10.70 -12.92
C ALA A 82 -1.50 9.53 -12.05
N CYS A 83 -0.76 8.58 -12.61
CA CYS A 83 -0.20 7.46 -11.84
C CYS A 83 1.28 7.30 -12.12
N LEU A 84 2.07 7.32 -11.05
CA LEU A 84 3.52 7.14 -11.06
C LEU A 84 3.89 5.91 -10.22
N SER A 85 5.07 5.37 -10.45
CA SER A 85 5.62 4.25 -9.67
C SER A 85 6.83 4.71 -8.87
N ASN A 86 7.03 4.09 -7.71
CA ASN A 86 8.21 4.30 -6.87
C ASN A 86 8.63 2.98 -6.23
N GLY A 87 9.91 2.66 -6.29
CA GLY A 87 10.50 1.50 -5.65
C GLY A 87 11.97 1.73 -5.38
N ARG A 88 12.59 0.81 -4.63
CA ARG A 88 14.04 0.88 -4.36
C ARG A 88 14.87 0.86 -5.64
N ASP A 89 14.50 -0.03 -6.56
CA ASP A 89 15.25 -0.30 -7.79
C ASP A 89 14.74 0.54 -8.97
N LEU A 90 13.59 1.21 -8.79
CA LEU A 90 13.01 2.20 -9.70
C LEU A 90 12.52 3.41 -8.90
N PRO A 91 13.45 4.28 -8.43
CA PRO A 91 13.07 5.48 -7.69
C PRO A 91 12.20 6.38 -8.58
N LEU A 92 11.19 7.00 -7.98
CA LEU A 92 10.39 8.02 -8.66
C LEU A 92 11.32 9.11 -9.24
N ASP A 93 11.01 9.68 -10.39
CA ASP A 93 11.76 10.85 -10.87
C ASP A 93 11.16 12.12 -10.25
N ARG A 94 12.00 12.91 -9.56
CA ARG A 94 11.57 14.10 -8.83
C ARG A 94 11.14 15.21 -9.79
N ASN A 95 11.81 15.35 -10.92
CA ASN A 95 11.45 16.34 -11.95
C ASN A 95 10.13 15.94 -12.60
N ARG A 96 9.97 14.66 -12.93
CA ARG A 96 8.70 14.13 -13.46
C ARG A 96 7.53 14.35 -12.49
N LEU A 97 7.73 14.10 -11.19
CA LEU A 97 6.72 14.38 -10.17
C LEU A 97 6.37 15.87 -10.13
N LEU A 98 7.37 16.76 -10.14
CA LEU A 98 7.17 18.20 -10.12
C LEU A 98 6.44 18.72 -11.37
N GLU A 99 6.76 18.19 -12.54
CA GLU A 99 6.08 18.50 -13.80
C GLU A 99 4.61 18.12 -13.73
N GLN A 100 4.28 16.90 -13.26
CA GLN A 100 2.90 16.46 -13.07
C GLN A 100 2.14 17.33 -12.08
N ILE A 101 2.78 17.70 -10.95
CA ILE A 101 2.19 18.61 -9.96
C ILE A 101 1.85 19.96 -10.60
N ARG A 102 2.79 20.55 -11.34
CA ARG A 102 2.59 21.87 -11.98
C ARG A 102 1.51 21.82 -13.05
N HIS A 103 1.50 20.77 -13.87
CA HIS A 103 0.51 20.56 -14.92
C HIS A 103 -0.91 20.48 -14.32
N LEU A 104 -1.12 19.56 -13.38
CA LEU A 104 -2.45 19.32 -12.79
C LEU A 104 -2.95 20.49 -11.93
N ALA A 105 -2.06 21.10 -11.13
CA ALA A 105 -2.45 22.24 -10.29
C ALA A 105 -2.65 23.55 -11.09
N GLY A 106 -2.08 23.64 -12.29
CA GLY A 106 -2.28 24.74 -13.23
C GLY A 106 -3.59 24.63 -14.01
N ALA A 107 -4.04 23.40 -14.31
CA ALA A 107 -5.29 23.12 -15.02
C ALA A 107 -6.55 23.28 -14.15
N SER A 108 -6.41 23.42 -12.83
CA SER A 108 -7.56 23.53 -11.91
C SER A 108 -8.29 24.89 -12.02
N PRO A 109 -9.63 24.94 -11.85
CA PRO A 109 -10.40 26.20 -11.90
C PRO A 109 -9.88 27.25 -10.92
N GLY A 110 -9.50 28.44 -11.42
CA GLY A 110 -8.89 29.52 -10.62
C GLY A 110 -7.36 29.39 -10.41
N GLY A 111 -6.72 28.41 -11.06
CA GLY A 111 -5.27 28.24 -11.07
C GLY A 111 -4.55 29.35 -11.85
N LYS A 112 -3.82 30.22 -11.15
CA LYS A 112 -2.72 30.95 -11.80
C LYS A 112 -1.59 29.95 -12.01
N ALA A 113 -1.33 29.58 -13.27
CA ALA A 113 -0.24 28.69 -13.64
C ALA A 113 1.06 29.10 -12.90
N GLY A 114 1.71 28.15 -12.25
CA GLY A 114 2.98 28.37 -11.57
C GLY A 114 2.91 28.98 -10.17
N LYS A 115 1.73 29.31 -9.59
CA LYS A 115 1.68 29.68 -8.17
C LYS A 115 1.86 28.45 -7.27
N PRO A 116 2.92 28.40 -6.46
CA PRO A 116 3.19 27.31 -5.53
C PRO A 116 2.08 27.13 -4.49
N GLY A 117 1.91 25.93 -3.94
CA GLY A 117 0.96 25.70 -2.85
C GLY A 117 1.21 24.41 -2.07
N ARG A 118 0.20 23.98 -1.32
CA ARG A 118 0.32 22.80 -0.46
C ARG A 118 -0.01 21.52 -1.23
N ILE A 119 0.82 20.50 -1.04
CA ILE A 119 0.66 19.13 -1.52
C ILE A 119 0.26 18.28 -0.31
N ALA A 120 -0.93 17.70 -0.37
CA ALA A 120 -1.39 16.76 0.64
C ALA A 120 -0.87 15.35 0.31
N ILE A 121 -0.08 14.74 1.21
CA ILE A 121 0.33 13.33 1.06
C ILE A 121 -0.58 12.46 1.93
N VAL A 122 -1.26 11.51 1.29
CA VAL A 122 -2.27 10.64 1.93
C VAL A 122 -2.01 9.17 1.59
N GLY A 123 -2.57 8.28 2.41
CA GLY A 123 -2.44 6.84 2.24
C GLY A 123 -2.51 6.09 3.56
N ILE A 124 -2.77 4.78 3.49
CA ILE A 124 -2.90 3.93 4.67
C ILE A 124 -1.55 3.79 5.43
N PRO A 125 -1.51 3.27 6.66
CA PRO A 125 -0.26 2.98 7.37
C PRO A 125 0.69 2.12 6.55
N ASN A 126 2.00 2.28 6.78
CA ASN A 126 3.07 1.45 6.21
C ASN A 126 3.20 1.39 4.67
N VAL A 127 2.40 2.14 3.89
CA VAL A 127 2.60 2.27 2.42
C VAL A 127 3.83 3.06 2.02
N GLY A 128 4.51 3.73 2.98
CA GLY A 128 5.76 4.46 2.72
C GLY A 128 5.62 5.95 2.44
N LYS A 129 4.54 6.61 2.92
CA LYS A 129 4.35 8.07 2.83
C LYS A 129 5.57 8.88 3.28
N SER A 130 6.03 8.66 4.51
CA SER A 130 7.15 9.42 5.07
C SER A 130 8.48 9.09 4.38
N SER A 131 8.65 7.87 3.86
CA SER A 131 9.80 7.52 3.02
C SER A 131 9.79 8.27 1.69
N LEU A 132 8.65 8.31 1.00
CA LEU A 132 8.47 9.08 -0.24
C LEU A 132 8.72 10.57 0.01
N MET A 133 8.24 11.09 1.14
CA MET A 133 8.45 12.47 1.52
C MET A 133 9.92 12.81 1.76
N ASN A 134 10.59 12.02 2.59
CA ASN A 134 12.03 12.16 2.85
C ASN A 134 12.83 12.14 1.54
N TRP A 135 12.45 11.24 0.63
CA TRP A 135 13.05 11.16 -0.70
C TRP A 135 12.81 12.43 -1.53
N CYS A 136 11.59 12.98 -1.53
CA CYS A 136 11.27 14.24 -2.23
C CYS A 136 12.03 15.46 -1.69
N ILE A 137 12.37 15.47 -0.41
CA ILE A 137 13.01 16.62 0.28
C ILE A 137 14.55 16.56 0.22
N ASP A 138 15.12 15.45 -0.28
CA ASP A 138 16.57 15.23 -0.32
C ASP A 138 17.25 15.37 1.07
N ARG A 139 16.49 15.05 2.14
CA ARG A 139 16.94 15.05 3.55
C ARG A 139 16.20 13.98 4.35
N LYS A 140 16.91 13.32 5.28
CA LYS A 140 16.30 12.41 6.26
C LYS A 140 15.65 13.21 7.40
N LEU A 141 14.39 13.64 7.21
CA LEU A 141 13.65 14.42 8.22
C LEU A 141 12.75 13.56 9.12
N ALA A 142 12.07 12.56 8.55
CA ALA A 142 11.17 11.67 9.28
C ALA A 142 11.85 10.36 9.70
N ARG A 143 11.68 9.95 10.97
CA ARG A 143 12.07 8.61 11.44
C ARG A 143 11.17 7.56 10.79
N THR A 144 11.71 6.81 9.82
CA THR A 144 11.02 5.66 9.23
C THR A 144 11.15 4.44 10.15
N GLY A 145 10.04 3.99 10.73
CA GLY A 145 9.96 2.74 11.51
C GLY A 145 8.83 1.86 11.00
N ASN A 146 8.99 0.54 11.07
CA ASN A 146 8.01 -0.45 10.58
C ASN A 146 6.82 -0.66 11.52
N THR A 147 6.75 0.07 12.65
CA THR A 147 5.64 0.01 13.60
C THR A 147 4.58 1.03 13.20
N PRO A 148 3.31 0.63 13.00
CA PRO A 148 2.22 1.57 12.74
C PRO A 148 2.16 2.63 13.85
N SER A 149 1.97 3.91 13.47
CA SER A 149 1.59 5.04 14.36
C SER A 149 2.69 5.97 14.90
N VAL A 150 3.87 6.09 14.28
CA VAL A 150 4.90 7.05 14.73
C VAL A 150 5.00 8.30 13.83
N THR A 151 3.89 9.03 13.67
CA THR A 151 3.91 10.42 13.18
C THR A 151 2.99 11.19 14.12
N ARG A 152 3.57 11.96 15.05
CA ARG A 152 2.82 12.58 16.16
C ARG A 152 2.25 13.96 15.82
N GLU A 153 2.76 14.64 14.79
CA GLU A 153 2.32 15.98 14.36
C GLU A 153 2.38 16.12 12.83
N GLN A 154 1.52 16.98 12.25
CA GLN A 154 1.56 17.31 10.82
C GLN A 154 2.88 18.02 10.51
N GLN A 155 3.68 17.45 9.61
CA GLN A 155 4.96 18.03 9.21
C GLN A 155 4.79 18.79 7.90
N PHE A 156 5.05 20.09 7.93
CA PHE A 156 5.11 20.93 6.74
C PHE A 156 6.55 20.95 6.25
N THR A 157 6.77 20.51 5.01
CA THR A 157 8.10 20.52 4.44
C THR A 157 8.14 21.12 3.06
N ARG A 158 9.12 22.00 2.82
CA ARG A 158 9.32 22.65 1.53
C ARG A 158 9.79 21.62 0.50
N PHE A 159 9.14 21.62 -0.66
CA PHE A 159 9.46 20.81 -1.83
C PHE A 159 9.67 21.75 -3.02
N ALA A 160 10.76 21.54 -3.77
CA ALA A 160 11.07 22.22 -5.04
C ALA A 160 10.49 23.64 -5.24
N GLY A 161 11.27 24.67 -4.89
CA GLY A 161 10.80 26.05 -4.89
C GLY A 161 9.90 26.30 -3.67
N ASP A 162 8.66 26.72 -3.89
CA ASP A 162 7.74 27.17 -2.85
C ASP A 162 6.58 26.18 -2.60
N TRP A 163 6.64 24.97 -3.17
CA TRP A 163 5.68 23.93 -2.82
C TRP A 163 5.91 23.46 -1.39
N THR A 164 4.83 23.10 -0.69
CA THR A 164 4.93 22.55 0.67
C THR A 164 4.19 21.22 0.74
N MET A 165 4.91 20.15 1.04
CA MET A 165 4.33 18.85 1.34
C MET A 165 3.88 18.82 2.80
N VAL A 166 2.69 18.26 3.03
CA VAL A 166 2.14 18.07 4.37
C VAL A 166 1.98 16.58 4.63
N ASP A 167 2.71 16.05 5.63
CA ASP A 167 2.57 14.64 6.04
C ASP A 167 1.35 14.42 6.92
N THR A 168 0.77 13.23 6.78
CA THR A 168 -0.25 12.74 7.69
C THR A 168 0.15 11.40 8.30
N PRO A 169 -0.21 11.19 9.58
CA PRO A 169 -0.22 9.84 10.15
C PRO A 169 -1.04 8.92 9.23
N GLY A 170 -0.59 7.67 9.04
CA GLY A 170 -1.29 6.74 8.15
C GLY A 170 -2.77 6.58 8.49
N MET A 171 -3.64 6.83 7.50
CA MET A 171 -5.08 6.85 7.69
C MET A 171 -5.67 5.59 7.04
N LEU A 172 -6.08 4.63 7.85
CA LEU A 172 -6.78 3.45 7.34
C LEU A 172 -8.14 3.81 6.77
N ARG A 173 -8.67 2.88 5.96
CA ARG A 173 -10.04 2.96 5.46
C ARG A 173 -11.01 2.99 6.63
N PRO A 174 -12.03 3.86 6.63
CA PRO A 174 -12.97 3.99 7.74
C PRO A 174 -13.80 2.73 7.98
N LYS A 175 -14.09 1.95 6.93
CA LYS A 175 -14.85 0.70 7.00
C LYS A 175 -14.02 -0.41 6.39
N LEU A 176 -13.61 -1.37 7.21
CA LEU A 176 -13.09 -2.66 6.75
C LEU A 176 -14.25 -3.64 6.49
N GLU A 177 -15.40 -3.16 6.02
CA GLU A 177 -16.55 -4.03 5.68
C GLU A 177 -16.16 -5.01 4.57
N ASP A 178 -15.36 -4.56 3.62
CA ASP A 178 -14.66 -5.42 2.68
C ASP A 178 -13.51 -6.17 3.39
N GLN A 179 -13.85 -7.36 3.89
CA GLN A 179 -12.90 -8.24 4.55
C GLN A 179 -11.83 -8.76 3.60
N HIS A 180 -12.12 -8.91 2.31
CA HIS A 180 -11.11 -9.31 1.33
C HIS A 180 -10.02 -8.25 1.21
N ALA A 181 -10.39 -6.98 1.04
CA ALA A 181 -9.44 -5.86 1.08
C ALA A 181 -8.70 -5.76 2.43
N ALA A 182 -9.37 -6.06 3.54
CA ALA A 182 -8.73 -6.09 4.86
C ALA A 182 -7.63 -7.17 4.95
N PHE A 183 -7.90 -8.39 4.50
CA PHE A 183 -6.91 -9.48 4.48
C PHE A 183 -5.75 -9.20 3.52
N LEU A 184 -6.01 -8.58 2.36
CA LEU A 184 -4.97 -8.09 1.45
C LEU A 184 -4.06 -7.04 2.14
N MET A 185 -4.65 -6.04 2.80
CA MET A 185 -3.89 -5.03 3.55
C MET A 185 -3.11 -5.62 4.73
N ALA A 186 -3.66 -6.62 5.43
CA ALA A 186 -2.96 -7.33 6.49
C ALA A 186 -1.78 -8.14 5.93
N SER A 187 -1.94 -8.77 4.77
CA SER A 187 -0.89 -9.54 4.10
C SER A 187 0.34 -8.69 3.80
N ILE A 188 0.16 -7.42 3.39
CA ILE A 188 1.28 -6.48 3.15
C ILE A 188 1.81 -5.76 4.42
N GLY A 189 1.21 -6.01 5.59
CA GLY A 189 1.63 -5.43 6.88
C GLY A 189 1.11 -4.01 7.14
N SER A 190 0.06 -3.58 6.44
CA SER A 190 -0.60 -2.27 6.69
C SER A 190 -1.60 -2.30 7.84
N ILE A 191 -2.06 -3.50 8.22
CA ILE A 191 -2.84 -3.76 9.42
C ILE A 191 -1.93 -4.51 10.41
N GLY A 192 -1.82 -4.00 11.64
CA GLY A 192 -0.98 -4.60 12.68
C GLY A 192 -1.56 -5.91 13.23
N ALA A 193 -0.69 -6.79 13.75
CA ALA A 193 -1.06 -8.11 14.28
C ALA A 193 -2.06 -8.05 15.45
N ALA A 194 -2.20 -6.92 16.15
CA ALA A 194 -3.22 -6.74 17.19
C ALA A 194 -4.65 -6.64 16.62
N ALA A 195 -4.81 -6.36 15.32
CA ALA A 195 -6.11 -6.17 14.68
C ALA A 195 -6.52 -7.33 13.76
N ALA A 196 -5.60 -8.27 13.47
CA ALA A 196 -5.84 -9.40 12.60
C ALA A 196 -5.06 -10.62 13.08
N ASP A 197 -5.72 -11.77 13.14
CA ASP A 197 -5.09 -13.04 13.50
C ASP A 197 -4.06 -13.44 12.43
N THR A 198 -2.84 -13.75 12.87
CA THR A 198 -1.72 -14.01 11.95
C THR A 198 -1.92 -15.30 11.15
N MET A 199 -2.51 -16.34 11.76
CA MET A 199 -2.81 -17.59 11.09
C MET A 199 -3.89 -17.41 10.03
N GLU A 200 -4.94 -16.64 10.32
CA GLU A 200 -6.00 -16.36 9.36
C GLU A 200 -5.48 -15.54 8.17
N VAL A 201 -4.67 -14.50 8.42
CA VAL A 201 -4.07 -13.69 7.35
C VAL A 201 -3.10 -14.51 6.50
N ALA A 202 -2.25 -15.33 7.13
CA ALA A 202 -1.36 -16.21 6.40
C ALA A 202 -2.13 -17.28 5.62
N GLY A 203 -3.22 -17.83 6.17
CA GLY A 203 -4.07 -18.82 5.51
C GLY A 203 -4.75 -18.24 4.27
N PHE A 204 -5.25 -17.01 4.37
CA PHE A 204 -5.78 -16.25 3.24
C PHE A 204 -4.72 -16.06 2.14
N LEU A 205 -3.53 -15.55 2.51
CA LEU A 205 -2.43 -15.36 1.57
C LEU A 205 -2.00 -16.69 0.93
N ALA A 206 -1.89 -17.76 1.72
CA ALA A 206 -1.58 -19.10 1.25
C ALA A 206 -2.57 -19.57 0.19
N GLY A 207 -3.88 -19.37 0.41
CA GLY A 207 -4.92 -19.68 -0.57
C GLY A 207 -4.69 -18.97 -1.91
N LEU A 208 -4.47 -17.65 -1.88
CA LEU A 208 -4.20 -16.87 -3.10
C LEU A 208 -2.93 -17.33 -3.83
N LEU A 209 -1.86 -17.60 -3.09
CA LEU A 209 -0.58 -18.03 -3.67
C LEU A 209 -0.68 -19.46 -4.25
N LEU A 210 -1.43 -20.36 -3.63
CA LEU A 210 -1.65 -21.72 -4.14
C LEU A 210 -2.48 -21.76 -5.43
N GLU A 211 -3.38 -20.78 -5.59
CA GLU A 211 -4.21 -20.60 -6.77
C GLU A 211 -3.39 -20.06 -7.96
N ARG A 212 -2.48 -19.11 -7.72
CA ARG A 212 -1.90 -18.27 -8.80
C ARG A 212 -0.37 -18.27 -8.90
N HIS A 213 0.32 -18.74 -7.87
CA HIS A 213 1.77 -18.63 -7.72
C HIS A 213 2.36 -19.91 -7.11
N ARG A 214 1.82 -21.07 -7.49
CA ARG A 214 2.16 -22.36 -6.89
C ARG A 214 3.62 -22.69 -7.14
N GLU A 215 4.11 -22.43 -8.35
CA GLU A 215 5.49 -22.64 -8.77
C GLU A 215 6.48 -21.92 -7.84
N ARG A 216 6.14 -20.71 -7.37
CA ARG A 216 6.98 -19.94 -6.44
C ARG A 216 7.00 -20.54 -5.04
N LEU A 217 5.92 -21.20 -4.61
CA LEU A 217 5.85 -21.92 -3.35
C LEU A 217 6.64 -23.23 -3.42
N GLU A 218 6.60 -23.92 -4.55
CA GLU A 218 7.39 -25.13 -4.83
C GLU A 218 8.88 -24.81 -4.79
N ASP A 219 9.32 -23.81 -5.54
CA ASP A 219 10.73 -23.38 -5.57
C ASP A 219 11.25 -22.98 -4.18
N ARG A 220 10.41 -22.32 -3.38
CA ARG A 220 10.82 -21.77 -2.08
C ARG A 220 10.79 -22.80 -0.94
N TYR A 221 9.80 -23.71 -0.95
CA TYR A 221 9.48 -24.58 0.18
C TYR A 221 9.45 -26.08 -0.15
N GLY A 222 9.62 -26.46 -1.42
CA GLY A 222 9.56 -27.86 -1.87
C GLY A 222 8.17 -28.47 -1.73
N LEU A 223 7.11 -27.68 -1.96
CA LEU A 223 5.73 -28.15 -1.93
C LEU A 223 5.48 -29.12 -3.11
N GLU A 224 4.75 -30.21 -2.88
CA GLU A 224 4.30 -31.09 -3.97
C GLU A 224 2.91 -30.65 -4.45
N THR A 225 2.70 -30.67 -5.77
CA THR A 225 1.58 -29.98 -6.44
C THR A 225 0.24 -30.69 -6.38
N SER A 226 0.22 -32.00 -6.20
CA SER A 226 -0.98 -32.81 -6.43
C SER A 226 -2.10 -32.57 -5.41
N ASP A 227 -1.79 -32.13 -4.19
CA ASP A 227 -2.78 -31.91 -3.12
C ASP A 227 -2.45 -30.70 -2.23
N ALA A 228 -1.96 -29.61 -2.81
CA ALA A 228 -1.48 -28.47 -2.05
C ALA A 228 -2.63 -27.70 -1.36
N THR A 229 -2.67 -27.75 -0.01
CA THR A 229 -3.59 -26.97 0.82
C THR A 229 -2.80 -25.98 1.70
N PRO A 230 -3.41 -24.90 2.22
CA PRO A 230 -2.74 -24.00 3.16
C PRO A 230 -2.11 -24.73 4.36
N GLY A 231 -2.79 -25.74 4.91
CA GLY A 231 -2.26 -26.57 6.01
C GLY A 231 -0.98 -27.31 5.61
N LYS A 232 -1.00 -28.03 4.48
CA LYS A 232 0.18 -28.74 3.96
C LYS A 232 1.32 -27.78 3.60
N LEU A 233 0.99 -26.58 3.10
CA LEU A 233 1.99 -25.54 2.88
C LEU A 233 2.65 -25.13 4.20
N PHE A 234 1.89 -24.90 5.26
CA PHE A 234 2.47 -24.56 6.57
C PHE A 234 3.33 -25.69 7.13
N ASP A 235 2.93 -26.95 6.97
CA ASP A 235 3.76 -28.10 7.36
C ASP A 235 5.09 -28.11 6.57
N ARG A 236 5.04 -27.85 5.26
CA ARG A 236 6.26 -27.76 4.43
C ARG A 236 7.14 -26.58 4.80
N ILE A 237 6.56 -25.43 5.12
CA ILE A 237 7.31 -24.27 5.62
C ILE A 237 7.96 -24.61 6.98
N ALA A 238 7.21 -25.25 7.88
CA ALA A 238 7.69 -25.65 9.19
C ALA A 238 8.94 -26.55 9.09
N VAL A 239 8.87 -27.58 8.25
CA VAL A 239 10.00 -28.49 7.99
C VAL A 239 11.15 -27.78 7.29
N SER A 240 10.90 -27.08 6.17
CA SER A 240 11.96 -26.47 5.36
C SER A 240 12.68 -25.30 6.04
N ARG A 241 12.05 -24.66 7.03
CA ARG A 241 12.59 -23.46 7.70
C ARG A 241 12.87 -23.65 9.20
N GLY A 242 12.76 -24.88 9.71
CA GLY A 242 13.01 -25.17 11.12
C GLY A 242 12.03 -24.46 12.06
N ALA A 243 10.80 -24.25 11.63
CA ALA A 243 9.72 -23.73 12.47
C ALA A 243 9.08 -24.90 13.22
N LEU A 244 9.78 -25.36 14.27
CA LEU A 244 9.39 -26.50 15.10
C LEU A 244 9.16 -26.07 16.56
N LYS A 245 8.19 -26.70 17.23
CA LYS A 245 7.95 -26.61 18.67
C LYS A 245 8.90 -27.54 19.44
N LYS A 246 8.82 -27.50 20.78
CA LYS A 246 9.44 -28.50 21.65
C LYS A 246 8.95 -29.90 21.23
N ALA A 247 9.86 -30.88 21.23
CA ALA A 247 9.67 -32.24 20.68
C ALA A 247 9.68 -32.38 19.15
N GLY A 248 10.05 -31.35 18.39
CA GLY A 248 10.29 -31.47 16.94
C GLY A 248 9.03 -31.46 16.07
N LEU A 249 7.87 -31.17 16.65
CA LEU A 249 6.60 -31.02 15.93
C LEU A 249 6.56 -29.69 15.17
N ALA A 250 5.87 -29.65 14.03
CA ALA A 250 5.68 -28.42 13.26
C ALA A 250 5.03 -27.31 14.09
N ASP A 251 5.52 -26.08 13.91
CA ASP A 251 4.97 -24.87 14.52
C ASP A 251 4.21 -24.05 13.46
N PRO A 252 2.88 -24.19 13.38
CA PRO A 252 2.09 -23.53 12.34
C PRO A 252 2.09 -22.00 12.47
N GLU A 253 2.14 -21.45 13.69
CA GLU A 253 2.17 -20.00 13.91
C GLU A 253 3.46 -19.40 13.36
N LYS A 254 4.59 -20.03 13.66
CA LYS A 254 5.89 -19.62 13.14
C LYS A 254 5.97 -19.80 11.61
N ALA A 255 5.36 -20.85 11.06
CA ALA A 255 5.26 -21.05 9.61
C ALA A 255 4.42 -19.95 8.93
N ALA A 256 3.32 -19.53 9.54
CA ALA A 256 2.49 -18.42 9.07
C ALA A 256 3.25 -17.09 9.07
N GLU A 257 3.99 -16.78 10.14
CA GLU A 257 4.86 -15.60 10.18
C GLU A 257 5.94 -15.64 9.09
N ILE A 258 6.55 -16.81 8.88
CA ILE A 258 7.55 -17.00 7.81
C ILE A 258 6.93 -16.73 6.44
N LEU A 259 5.77 -17.29 6.14
CA LEU A 259 5.10 -17.06 4.85
C LEU A 259 4.85 -15.57 4.60
N LEU A 260 4.27 -14.88 5.58
CA LEU A 260 3.99 -13.45 5.49
C LEU A 260 5.27 -12.63 5.31
N ASN A 261 6.33 -12.95 6.06
CA ASN A 261 7.61 -12.26 5.96
C ASN A 261 8.32 -12.52 4.64
N ASP A 262 8.27 -13.75 4.12
CA ASP A 262 8.85 -14.10 2.83
C ASP A 262 8.11 -13.40 1.68
N PHE A 263 6.78 -13.32 1.72
CA PHE A 263 6.00 -12.50 0.79
C PHE A 263 6.36 -11.01 0.91
N ARG A 264 6.35 -10.46 2.12
CA ARG A 264 6.61 -9.03 2.35
C ARG A 264 8.01 -8.59 1.93
N ALA A 265 8.98 -9.49 1.99
CA ALA A 265 10.37 -9.28 1.59
C ALA A 265 10.66 -9.70 0.13
N ALA A 266 9.63 -10.03 -0.67
CA ALA A 266 9.75 -10.52 -2.05
C ALA A 266 10.67 -11.76 -2.21
N ARG A 267 10.77 -12.61 -1.18
CA ARG A 267 11.51 -13.89 -1.22
C ARG A 267 10.77 -14.97 -2.01
N LEU A 268 9.48 -14.75 -2.27
CA LEU A 268 8.67 -15.50 -3.24
C LEU A 268 8.70 -14.85 -4.63
N GLY A 269 9.64 -13.92 -4.86
CA GLY A 269 9.68 -13.03 -6.01
C GLY A 269 8.70 -11.85 -5.88
N LYS A 270 8.66 -11.03 -6.92
CA LYS A 270 7.75 -9.89 -7.04
C LYS A 270 6.33 -10.36 -7.32
N ILE A 271 5.36 -10.01 -6.47
CA ILE A 271 3.98 -10.49 -6.57
C ILE A 271 3.01 -9.34 -6.31
N THR A 272 2.02 -9.19 -7.19
CA THR A 272 0.85 -8.32 -6.99
C THR A 272 -0.38 -9.20 -6.82
N LEU A 273 -1.14 -8.98 -5.73
CA LEU A 273 -2.28 -9.83 -5.36
C LEU A 273 -3.60 -9.40 -6.02
N GLU A 274 -3.64 -8.21 -6.61
CA GLU A 274 -4.82 -7.63 -7.25
C GLU A 274 -4.59 -7.36 -8.74
N TYR A 275 -5.65 -7.50 -9.52
CA TYR A 275 -5.67 -7.20 -10.95
C TYR A 275 -6.52 -5.94 -11.18
N PRO A 276 -6.12 -5.07 -12.12
CA PRO A 276 -6.95 -3.92 -12.46
C PRO A 276 -8.33 -4.39 -12.96
N PRO A 277 -9.41 -3.61 -12.73
CA PRO A 277 -10.72 -3.93 -13.27
C PRO A 277 -10.65 -4.19 -14.78
N ASN A 278 -11.31 -5.25 -15.25
CA ASN A 278 -11.40 -5.51 -16.68
C ASN A 278 -12.22 -4.36 -17.32
N PRO A 279 -11.69 -3.63 -18.31
CA PRO A 279 -12.43 -2.56 -19.01
C PRO A 279 -13.80 -3.02 -19.53
N GLU A 280 -13.94 -4.30 -19.85
CA GLU A 280 -15.18 -4.89 -20.40
C GLU A 280 -16.23 -5.27 -19.34
N SER A 281 -15.86 -5.30 -18.06
CA SER A 281 -16.77 -5.74 -16.98
C SER A 281 -17.72 -4.67 -16.43
N GLY A 282 -17.63 -3.42 -16.89
CA GLY A 282 -18.66 -2.40 -16.69
C GLY A 282 -19.04 -2.05 -15.24
N GLN A 283 -18.28 -2.46 -14.23
CA GLN A 283 -18.53 -2.11 -12.84
C GLN A 283 -17.50 -1.07 -12.39
N ALA A 284 -17.97 0.18 -12.30
CA ALA A 284 -17.28 1.33 -11.76
C ALA A 284 -17.56 1.49 -10.26
#